data_AF-A0A382Z6I9-F1
#
_entry.id   AF-A0A382Z6I9-F1
#
_cell.length_a   1.000
_cell.length_b   1.000
_cell.length_c   1.000
_cell.angle_alpha   90.00
_cell.angle_beta   90.00
_cell.angle_gamma   90.00
#
_symmetry.space_group_name_H-M   'P 1'
#
loop_
_entity.id
_entity.type
_entity.pdbx_description
1 polymer ?
#
loop_
_entity_poly.entity_id
_entity_poly.type
_entity_poly.pdbx_seq_one_letter_code
_entity_poly.pdbx_strand_id
1 'polypeptide(L)'
;MMMNDFFSEANLMMTRRQLFGRTALGLGTAAMAGLMGRETFGAPAQFKGGIHHLAKAKRVIYLFMSGGPSHLDLWDYKPKMREMYGKDLPKEVRDGQRIT
;
A
#
# COMPACT_ATOMS: atom_id res chain seq x y z
N MET A 1 36.01 44.13 -12.34
CA MET A 1 34.60 43.71 -12.23
C MET A 1 34.36 42.78 -11.05
N MET A 2 35.18 41.73 -10.84
CA MET A 2 35.02 40.78 -9.70
C MET A 2 35.10 41.39 -8.28
N MET A 3 35.82 42.51 -8.07
CA MET A 3 35.96 43.12 -6.74
C MET A 3 34.64 43.73 -6.23
N ASN A 4 33.81 44.29 -7.11
CA ASN A 4 32.55 44.92 -6.71
C ASN A 4 31.48 43.90 -6.29
N ASP A 5 31.54 42.68 -6.85
CA ASP A 5 30.63 41.59 -6.50
C ASP A 5 30.91 41.06 -5.09
N PHE A 6 32.17 41.02 -4.67
CA PHE A 6 32.51 40.61 -3.31
C PHE A 6 31.93 41.58 -2.25
N PHE A 7 32.07 42.89 -2.49
CA PHE A 7 31.52 43.88 -1.58
C PHE A 7 29.99 43.91 -1.59
N SER A 8 29.35 43.64 -2.72
CA SER A 8 27.88 43.56 -2.79
C SER A 8 27.37 42.31 -2.05
N GLU A 9 28.03 41.16 -2.20
CA GLU A 9 27.73 39.94 -1.43
C GLU A 9 27.96 40.13 0.06
N ALA A 10 29.06 40.76 0.48
CA ALA A 10 29.33 41.06 1.87
C ALA A 10 28.25 41.97 2.49
N ASN A 11 27.81 43.00 1.76
CA ASN A 11 26.71 43.86 2.19
C ASN A 11 25.38 43.12 2.28
N LEU A 12 25.10 42.21 1.34
CA LEU A 12 23.91 41.35 1.40
C LEU A 12 23.93 40.45 2.63
N MET A 13 25.09 39.87 2.97
CA MET A 13 25.28 39.01 4.15
C MET A 13 25.12 39.77 5.48
N MET A 14 25.30 41.09 5.49
CA MET A 14 25.03 41.95 6.65
C MET A 14 23.55 42.31 6.82
N THR A 15 22.69 42.03 5.83
CA THR A 15 21.25 42.34 5.97
C THR A 15 20.56 41.36 6.91
N ARG A 16 19.71 41.88 7.81
CA ARG A 16 18.89 41.08 8.73
C ARG A 16 18.13 39.95 8.01
N ARG A 17 17.60 40.24 6.82
CA ARG A 17 16.83 39.28 6.00
C ARG A 17 17.69 38.10 5.53
N GLN A 18 18.87 38.36 4.97
CA GLN A 18 19.76 37.31 4.49
C GLN A 18 20.34 36.51 5.66
N LEU A 19 20.69 37.19 6.76
CA LEU A 19 21.18 36.53 7.98
C LEU A 19 20.15 35.54 8.53
N PHE A 20 18.90 35.98 8.77
CA PHE A 20 17.86 35.06 9.25
C PHE A 20 17.46 34.01 8.21
N GLY A 21 17.43 34.36 6.93
CA GLY A 21 17.10 33.42 5.86
C GLY A 21 18.11 32.27 5.75
N ARG A 22 19.40 32.55 5.88
CA ARG A 22 20.46 31.54 5.78
C ARG A 22 20.69 30.77 7.08
N THR A 23 20.63 31.43 8.23
CA THR A 23 20.90 30.79 9.54
C THR A 23 19.76 29.91 10.04
N ALA A 24 18.51 30.21 9.66
CA ALA A 24 17.35 29.40 10.06
C ALA A 24 17.44 27.94 9.59
N LEU A 25 17.99 27.71 8.38
CA LEU A 25 18.19 26.36 7.86
C LEU A 25 19.24 25.59 8.68
N GLY A 26 20.37 26.21 9.01
CA GLY A 26 21.44 25.58 9.79
C GLY A 26 21.05 25.26 11.24
N LEU A 27 20.30 26.15 11.89
CA LEU A 27 19.79 25.89 13.24
C LEU A 27 18.69 24.82 13.24
N GLY A 28 17.82 24.83 12.22
CA GLY A 28 16.77 23.83 12.05
C GLY A 28 17.32 22.42 11.85
N THR A 29 18.35 22.26 11.02
CA THR A 29 19.00 20.96 10.81
C THR A 29 19.71 20.45 12.07
N ALA A 30 20.38 21.33 12.81
CA ALA A 30 21.01 20.97 14.08
C ALA A 30 19.99 20.53 15.15
N ALA A 31 18.86 21.25 15.26
CA ALA A 31 17.76 20.87 16.15
C ALA A 31 17.13 19.52 15.75
N MET A 32 16.90 19.32 14.45
CA MET A 32 16.37 18.06 13.92
C MET A 32 17.32 16.88 14.20
N ALA A 33 18.63 17.08 14.04
CA ALA A 33 19.63 16.05 14.36
C ALA A 33 19.61 15.64 15.84
N GLY A 34 19.32 16.59 16.75
CA GLY A 34 19.12 16.30 18.17
C GLY A 34 17.82 15.54 18.46
N LEU A 35 16.73 15.86 17.75
CA LEU A 35 15.42 15.22 17.91
C LEU A 35 15.36 13.82 17.28
N MET A 36 16.10 13.57 16.20
CA MET A 36 16.04 12.30 15.47
C MET A 36 16.55 11.09 16.27
N GLY A 37 17.20 11.28 17.42
CA GLY A 37 17.63 10.17 18.28
C GLY A 37 18.60 9.19 17.60
N ARG A 38 19.33 8.39 18.38
CA ARG A 38 20.17 7.31 17.83
C ARG A 38 19.34 6.13 17.27
N GLU A 39 18.04 6.11 17.53
CA GLU A 39 17.13 5.02 17.15
C GLU A 39 16.52 5.15 15.74
N THR A 40 16.71 6.29 15.07
CA THR A 40 16.27 6.45 13.66
C THR A 40 17.17 5.72 12.66
N PHE A 41 18.39 5.35 13.07
CA PHE A 41 19.17 4.35 12.34
C PHE A 41 18.54 2.99 12.63
N GLY A 42 17.55 2.63 11.81
CA GLY A 42 16.82 1.38 11.93
C GLY A 42 17.79 0.22 12.16
N ALA A 43 17.54 -0.56 13.21
CA ALA A 43 18.28 -1.79 13.46
C ALA A 43 18.26 -2.65 12.17
N PRO A 44 19.35 -3.36 11.82
CA PRO A 44 19.33 -4.27 10.68
C PRO A 44 18.10 -5.15 10.81
N ALA A 45 17.28 -5.19 9.77
CA ALA A 45 15.95 -5.81 9.81
C ALA A 45 16.08 -7.30 10.13
N GLN A 46 16.12 -7.64 11.41
CA GLN A 46 15.79 -8.97 11.87
C GLN A 46 14.31 -9.10 11.63
N PHE A 47 13.96 -9.80 10.55
CA PHE A 47 12.59 -10.23 10.30
C PHE A 47 12.18 -11.10 11.50
N LYS A 48 11.57 -10.47 12.50
CA LYS A 48 10.92 -11.16 13.63
C LYS A 48 9.59 -11.70 13.13
N GLY A 49 9.66 -12.53 12.09
CA GLY A 49 8.51 -13.00 11.32
C GLY A 49 7.41 -13.44 12.26
N GLY A 50 6.23 -12.85 12.09
CA GLY A 50 5.07 -13.19 12.89
C GLY A 50 4.30 -11.98 13.37
N ILE A 51 3.00 -12.07 13.20
CA ILE A 51 2.02 -11.40 14.04
C ILE A 51 2.44 -11.52 15.53
N HIS A 52 2.40 -10.40 16.26
CA HIS A 52 2.75 -10.34 17.70
C HIS A 52 1.94 -11.35 18.56
N HIS A 53 0.79 -11.78 18.05
CA HIS A 53 -0.07 -12.79 18.64
C HIS A 53 -0.51 -13.80 17.57
N LEU A 54 -0.71 -15.05 17.97
CA LEU A 54 -1.36 -16.06 17.12
C LEU A 54 -2.74 -15.57 16.66
N ALA A 55 -2.94 -15.45 15.36
CA ALA A 55 -4.23 -15.08 14.79
C ALA A 55 -5.26 -16.15 15.14
N LYS A 56 -6.32 -15.77 15.86
CA LYS A 56 -7.47 -16.64 16.15
C LYS A 56 -8.74 -15.98 15.65
N ALA A 57 -9.39 -16.60 14.67
CA ALA A 57 -10.73 -16.18 14.25
C ALA A 57 -11.76 -16.74 15.24
N LYS A 58 -12.46 -15.86 15.97
CA LYS A 58 -13.52 -16.25 16.92
C LYS A 58 -14.87 -16.50 16.24
N ARG A 59 -15.12 -15.85 15.10
CA ARG A 59 -16.38 -15.91 14.35
C ARG A 59 -16.09 -15.77 12.86
N VAL A 60 -16.82 -16.52 12.04
CA VAL A 60 -16.76 -16.47 10.58
C VAL A 60 -18.15 -16.11 10.08
N ILE A 61 -18.27 -15.05 9.28
CA ILE A 61 -19.51 -14.68 8.61
C ILE A 61 -19.41 -15.20 7.18
N TYR A 62 -20.20 -16.22 6.84
CA TYR A 62 -20.30 -16.75 5.49
C TYR A 62 -21.56 -16.18 4.82
N LEU A 63 -21.36 -15.41 3.76
CA LEU A 63 -22.46 -14.84 2.98
C LEU A 63 -22.63 -15.67 1.70
N PHE A 64 -23.69 -16.48 1.65
CA PHE A 64 -24.08 -17.17 0.41
C PHE A 64 -25.04 -16.29 -0.37
N MET A 65 -24.54 -15.62 -1.40
CA MET A 65 -25.35 -14.85 -2.33
C MET A 65 -25.94 -15.79 -3.38
N SER A 66 -27.08 -16.40 -3.06
CA SER A 66 -27.81 -17.26 -4.00
C SER A 66 -28.22 -16.46 -5.23
N GLY A 67 -27.79 -16.90 -6.42
CA GLY A 67 -28.19 -16.30 -7.70
C GLY A 67 -27.09 -15.54 -8.45
N GLY A 68 -25.88 -15.40 -7.88
CA GLY A 68 -24.73 -14.92 -8.64
C GLY A 68 -24.12 -16.02 -9.52
N PRO A 69 -23.60 -15.70 -10.72
CA PRO A 69 -22.79 -16.65 -11.49
C PRO A 69 -21.61 -17.12 -10.62
N SER A 70 -21.31 -18.41 -10.65
CA SER A 70 -20.17 -18.95 -9.89
C SER A 70 -18.87 -18.29 -10.36
N HIS A 71 -17.82 -18.28 -9.53
CA HIS A 71 -16.51 -17.80 -9.97
C HIS A 71 -16.02 -18.52 -11.23
N LEU A 72 -16.45 -19.77 -11.42
CA LEU A 72 -16.15 -20.58 -12.60
C LEU A 72 -16.92 -20.10 -13.85
N ASP A 73 -18.03 -19.40 -13.69
CA ASP A 73 -18.92 -18.95 -14.77
C ASP A 73 -18.71 -17.50 -15.20
N LEU A 74 -17.82 -16.76 -14.55
CA LEU A 74 -17.60 -15.34 -14.85
C LEU A 74 -16.76 -15.09 -16.10
N TRP A 75 -15.64 -15.80 -16.26
CA TRP A 75 -14.62 -15.43 -17.26
C TRP A 75 -14.17 -16.57 -18.17
N ASP A 76 -14.73 -17.77 -18.00
CA ASP A 76 -14.36 -18.92 -18.83
C ASP A 76 -15.26 -19.01 -20.06
N TYR A 77 -14.65 -18.98 -21.25
CA TYR A 77 -15.37 -19.14 -22.51
C TYR A 77 -15.72 -20.61 -22.72
N LYS A 78 -17.01 -20.94 -22.59
CA LYS A 78 -17.53 -22.30 -22.71
C LYS A 78 -18.30 -22.49 -24.04
N PRO A 79 -17.64 -22.71 -25.19
CA PRO A 79 -18.29 -22.77 -26.50
C PRO A 79 -19.33 -23.89 -26.60
N LYS A 80 -19.06 -25.05 -25.96
CA LYS A 80 -19.97 -26.20 -25.91
C LYS A 80 -21.31 -25.91 -25.22
N MET A 81 -21.41 -24.87 -24.39
CA MET A 81 -22.67 -24.51 -23.73
C MET A 81 -23.76 -24.11 -24.73
N ARG A 82 -23.39 -23.56 -25.89
CA ARG A 82 -24.35 -23.25 -26.96
C ARG A 82 -24.99 -24.52 -27.53
N GLU A 83 -24.21 -25.57 -27.70
CA GLU A 83 -24.68 -26.86 -28.22
C GLU A 83 -25.46 -27.68 -27.18
N MET A 84 -25.25 -27.40 -25.90
CA MET A 84 -25.88 -28.09 -24.78
C MET A 84 -27.10 -27.34 -24.22
N TYR A 85 -27.43 -26.18 -24.77
CA TYR A 85 -28.58 -25.40 -24.35
C TYR A 85 -29.89 -26.19 -24.52
N GLY A 86 -30.66 -26.31 -23.44
CA GLY A 86 -31.94 -27.03 -23.43
C GLY A 86 -31.84 -28.57 -23.43
N LYS A 87 -30.62 -29.14 -23.37
CA LYS A 87 -30.46 -30.59 -23.19
C LYS A 87 -30.67 -30.95 -21.71
N ASP A 88 -31.41 -32.02 -21.47
CA ASP A 88 -31.54 -32.60 -20.14
C ASP A 88 -30.19 -33.05 -19.60
N LEU A 89 -30.02 -32.92 -18.28
CA LEU A 89 -28.83 -33.46 -17.62
C LEU A 89 -28.76 -34.98 -17.79
N PRO A 90 -27.57 -35.54 -18.09
CA PRO A 90 -27.37 -36.98 -18.13
C PRO A 90 -27.80 -37.65 -16.82
N LYS A 91 -28.33 -38.88 -16.91
CA LYS A 91 -28.88 -39.61 -15.75
C LYS A 91 -27.83 -39.90 -14.69
N GLU A 92 -26.58 -40.08 -15.11
CA GLU A 92 -25.42 -40.28 -14.25
C GLU A 92 -25.14 -39.07 -13.36
N VAL A 93 -25.48 -37.86 -13.84
CA VAL A 93 -25.29 -36.62 -13.08
C VAL A 93 -26.45 -36.37 -12.12
N ARG A 94 -27.64 -36.91 -12.42
CA ARG A 94 -28.85 -36.75 -11.61
C ARG A 94 -28.91 -37.68 -10.39
N ASP A 95 -28.00 -38.66 -10.26
CA ASP A 95 -27.94 -39.77 -9.28
C ASP A 95 -28.62 -39.52 -7.91
N GLY A 96 -29.96 -39.56 -7.88
CA GLY A 96 -30.77 -39.28 -6.70
C GLY A 96 -30.76 -37.82 -6.17
N GLN A 97 -30.04 -36.88 -6.81
CA GLN A 97 -30.01 -35.49 -6.38
C GLN A 97 -31.29 -34.73 -6.78
N ARG A 98 -31.89 -34.04 -5.81
CA ARG A 98 -33.04 -33.17 -6.06
C ARG A 98 -32.60 -31.94 -6.85
N ILE A 99 -33.09 -31.80 -8.06
CA ILE A 99 -32.92 -30.61 -8.89
C ILE A 99 -34.02 -29.65 -8.50
N THR A 100 -33.67 -28.58 -7.79
CA THR A 100 -34.57 -27.47 -7.46
C THR A 100 -34.57 -26.43 -8.57
#